data_AF-A0A0F9K1R6-F1
#
_entry.id   AF-A0A0F9K1R6-F1
#
_cell.length_a   1.000
_cell.length_b   1.000
_cell.length_c   1.000
_cell.angle_alpha   90.00
_cell.angle_beta   90.00
_cell.angle_gamma   90.00
#
_symmetry.space_group_name_H-M   'P 1'
#
loop_
_entity.id
_entity.type
_entity.pdbx_description
1 polymer ?
#
loop_
_entity_poly.entity_id
_entity_poly.type
_entity_poly.pdbx_seq_one_letter_code
_entity_poly.pdbx_strand_id
1 'polypeptide(L)'
;MATMRSKKIAYLMRQGFFYPEAVELSRTSRAGMKATYFRFMIRSRRRTLDNSKKNNWGDKRYRDFIKQKYIDIGALKPDSLGRMRVDVWAMLRAFEEKARMREDEYESPWRRKGRRKTAKKKQTKRITRKDMI
;
A
#
# COMPACT_ATOMS: atom_id res chain seq x y z
N MET A 1 24.64 13.73 -7.91
CA MET A 1 23.15 13.76 -7.86
C MET A 1 22.62 12.46 -7.24
N ALA A 2 21.65 12.54 -6.32
CA ALA A 2 20.98 11.34 -5.80
C ALA A 2 20.10 10.69 -6.88
N THR A 3 20.31 9.40 -7.14
CA THR A 3 19.52 8.64 -8.12
C THR A 3 18.04 8.56 -7.73
N MET A 4 17.14 8.36 -8.70
CA MET A 4 15.72 8.17 -8.40
C MET A 4 15.47 6.96 -7.46
N ARG A 5 16.33 5.95 -7.53
CA ARG A 5 16.28 4.78 -6.65
C ARG A 5 16.65 5.12 -5.21
N SER A 6 17.71 5.91 -4.98
CA SER A 6 18.06 6.34 -3.62
C SER A 6 16.98 7.23 -3.00
N LYS A 7 16.36 8.12 -3.79
CA LYS A 7 15.19 8.91 -3.36
C LYS A 7 14.01 8.03 -2.93
N LYS A 8 13.73 6.93 -3.65
CA LYS A 8 12.68 5.96 -3.27
C LYS A 8 13.01 5.26 -1.95
N ILE A 9 14.26 4.81 -1.78
CA ILE A 9 14.70 4.13 -0.55
C ILE A 9 14.53 5.08 0.65
N ALA A 10 15.02 6.31 0.54
CA ALA A 10 14.88 7.32 1.59
C ALA A 10 13.42 7.65 1.90
N TYR A 11 12.56 7.70 0.88
CA TYR A 11 11.12 7.85 1.09
C TYR A 11 10.53 6.70 1.91
N LEU A 12 10.80 5.45 1.54
CA LEU A 12 10.29 4.27 2.23
C LEU A 12 10.81 4.17 3.67
N MET A 13 12.09 4.44 3.90
CA MET A 13 12.65 4.49 5.26
C MET A 13 11.94 5.52 6.15
N ARG A 14 11.63 6.70 5.62
CA ARG A 14 10.83 7.71 6.34
C ARG A 14 9.42 7.26 6.67
N GLN A 15 8.86 6.30 5.94
CA GLN A 15 7.56 5.70 6.25
C GLN A 15 7.64 4.61 7.33
N GLY A 16 8.84 4.26 7.80
CA GLY A 16 9.07 3.27 8.85
C GLY A 16 9.50 1.88 8.36
N PHE A 17 9.81 1.72 7.07
CA PHE A 17 10.39 0.48 6.55
C PHE A 17 11.87 0.37 6.91
N PHE A 18 12.34 -0.85 7.15
CA PHE A 18 13.77 -1.08 7.37
C PHE A 18 14.53 -0.98 6.05
N TYR A 19 15.84 -0.68 6.12
CA TYR A 19 16.67 -0.51 4.93
C TYR A 19 16.61 -1.70 3.94
N PRO A 20 16.71 -2.98 4.37
CA PRO A 20 16.63 -4.12 3.45
C PRO A 20 15.28 -4.18 2.71
N GLU A 21 14.19 -3.87 3.41
CA GLU A 21 12.84 -3.85 2.82
C GLU A 21 12.71 -2.71 1.82
N ALA A 22 13.22 -1.52 2.18
CA ALA A 22 13.19 -0.34 1.32
C ALA A 22 13.99 -0.58 0.02
N VAL A 23 15.12 -1.30 0.10
CA VAL A 23 15.93 -1.67 -1.06
C VAL A 23 15.13 -2.57 -2.02
N GLU A 24 14.46 -3.61 -1.51
CA GLU A 24 13.63 -4.50 -2.34
C GLU A 24 12.41 -3.76 -2.91
N LEU A 25 11.66 -3.06 -2.07
CA LEU A 25 10.48 -2.30 -2.49
C LEU A 25 10.83 -1.20 -3.51
N SER A 26 12.04 -0.63 -3.47
CA SER A 26 12.49 0.38 -4.44
C SER A 26 12.57 -0.14 -5.89
N ARG A 27 12.73 -1.47 -6.05
CA ARG A 27 12.76 -2.16 -7.35
C ARG A 27 11.38 -2.17 -8.03
N THR A 28 10.32 -1.95 -7.26
CA THR A 28 8.96 -1.84 -7.80
C THR A 28 8.86 -0.69 -8.81
N SER A 29 8.17 -0.96 -9.93
CA SER A 29 7.90 0.04 -10.97
C SER A 29 7.10 1.22 -10.42
N ARG A 30 7.13 2.36 -11.13
CA ARG A 30 6.35 3.55 -10.73
C ARG A 30 4.84 3.24 -10.69
N ALA A 31 4.35 2.36 -11.57
CA ALA A 31 2.97 1.91 -11.58
C ALA A 31 2.66 1.05 -10.33
N GLY A 32 3.54 0.11 -9.98
CA GLY A 32 3.38 -0.72 -8.79
C GLY A 32 3.35 0.10 -7.49
N MET A 33 4.19 1.15 -7.37
CA MET A 33 4.11 2.06 -6.21
C MET A 33 2.82 2.90 -6.15
N LYS A 34 2.18 3.14 -7.29
CA LYS A 34 0.90 3.87 -7.36
C LYS A 34 -0.30 2.97 -7.08
N ALA A 35 -0.12 1.65 -7.06
CA ALA A 35 -1.19 0.72 -6.78
C ALA A 35 -1.79 0.95 -5.39
N THR A 36 -3.10 0.71 -5.27
CA THR A 36 -3.86 0.95 -4.03
C THR A 36 -3.30 0.14 -2.87
N TYR A 37 -3.00 -1.14 -3.09
CA TYR A 37 -2.41 -2.03 -2.09
C TYR A 37 -1.05 -1.54 -1.59
N PHE A 38 -0.19 -1.01 -2.48
CA PHE A 38 1.13 -0.51 -2.11
C PHE A 38 1.02 0.77 -1.26
N ARG A 39 0.10 1.68 -1.61
CA ARG A 39 -0.21 2.86 -0.81
C ARG A 39 -0.79 2.49 0.55
N PHE A 40 -1.65 1.48 0.60
CA PHE A 40 -2.23 0.97 1.83
C PHE A 40 -1.15 0.38 2.75
N MET A 41 -0.21 -0.39 2.19
CA MET A 41 0.96 -0.90 2.91
C MET A 41 1.81 0.24 3.50
N ILE A 42 2.14 1.27 2.70
CA ILE A 42 2.87 2.45 3.18
C ILE A 42 2.12 3.13 4.34
N ARG A 43 0.82 3.36 4.17
CA ARG A 43 -0.01 4.02 5.18
C ARG A 43 -0.08 3.21 6.47
N SER A 44 -0.21 1.88 6.37
CA SER A 44 -0.20 0.96 7.51
C SER A 44 1.13 1.02 8.27
N ARG A 45 2.26 1.05 7.56
CA ARG A 45 3.58 1.20 8.17
C ARG A 45 3.74 2.54 8.87
N ARG A 46 3.41 3.64 8.18
CA ARG A 46 3.49 4.98 8.75
C ARG A 46 2.66 5.12 10.02
N ARG A 47 1.42 4.62 10.03
CA ARG A 47 0.58 4.59 11.23
C ARG A 47 1.23 3.82 12.38
N THR A 48 1.92 2.72 12.06
CA THR A 48 2.64 1.94 13.08
C THR A 48 3.81 2.73 13.66
N LEU A 49 4.56 3.45 12.82
CA LEU A 49 5.66 4.33 13.25
C LEU A 49 5.14 5.52 14.07
N ASP A 50 4.05 6.15 13.66
CA ASP A 50 3.46 7.27 14.39
C ASP A 50 2.94 6.81 15.77
N ASN A 51 2.32 5.62 15.82
CA ASN A 51 1.89 5.00 17.09
C ASN A 51 3.08 4.61 17.97
N SER A 52 4.18 4.13 17.39
CA SER A 52 5.38 3.78 18.17
C SER A 52 5.99 5.02 18.82
N LYS A 53 6.02 6.14 18.09
CA LYS A 53 6.44 7.44 18.63
C LYS A 53 5.50 7.94 19.72
N LYS A 54 4.19 7.91 19.48
CA LYS A 54 3.18 8.35 20.46
C LYS A 54 3.25 7.56 21.78
N ASN A 55 3.59 6.27 21.69
CA ASN A 55 3.68 5.37 22.84
C ASN A 55 5.11 5.21 23.38
N ASN A 56 6.09 6.02 22.94
CA ASN A 56 7.50 5.93 23.32
C ASN A 56 8.09 4.51 23.24
N TRP A 57 7.78 3.78 22.16
CA TRP A 57 8.38 2.47 21.94
C TRP A 57 9.86 2.62 21.64
N GLY A 58 10.70 1.86 22.36
CA GLY A 58 12.09 1.67 21.97
C GLY A 58 12.20 0.90 20.65
N ASP A 59 13.35 1.03 19.98
CA ASP A 59 13.64 0.41 18.70
C ASP A 59 13.39 -1.10 18.68
N LYS A 60 13.75 -1.79 19.77
CA LYS A 60 13.52 -3.24 19.93
C LYS A 60 12.02 -3.55 19.88
N ARG A 61 11.21 -2.85 20.66
CA ARG A 61 9.75 -3.05 20.71
C ARG A 61 9.09 -2.78 19.34
N TYR A 62 9.55 -1.74 18.63
CA TYR A 62 9.07 -1.46 17.28
C TYR A 62 9.41 -2.60 16.30
N ARG A 63 10.67 -3.08 16.32
CA ARG A 63 11.11 -4.21 15.50
C ARG A 63 10.35 -5.48 15.79
N ASP A 64 10.13 -5.81 17.06
CA ASP A 64 9.39 -7.00 17.49
C ASP A 64 7.92 -6.92 17.03
N PHE A 65 7.29 -5.75 17.16
CA PHE A 65 5.93 -5.54 16.66
C PHE A 65 5.83 -5.68 15.14
N ILE A 66 6.81 -5.15 14.39
CA ILE A 66 6.87 -5.34 12.94
C ILE A 66 7.08 -6.81 12.58
N LYS A 67 7.96 -7.51 13.30
CA LYS A 67 8.23 -8.95 13.10
C LYS A 67 6.96 -9.77 13.33
N GLN A 68 6.20 -9.48 14.39
CA GLN A 68 4.93 -10.13 14.64
C GLN A 68 3.95 -9.93 13.48
N LYS A 69 3.83 -8.70 12.96
CA LYS A 69 3.01 -8.44 11.76
C LYS A 69 3.43 -9.26 10.54
N TYR A 70 4.72 -9.58 10.39
CA TYR A 70 5.21 -10.44 9.30
C TYR A 70 4.85 -11.90 9.49
N ILE A 71 4.85 -12.37 10.73
CA ILE A 71 4.35 -13.70 11.08
C ILE A 71 2.86 -13.79 10.77
N ASP A 72 2.08 -12.81 11.24
CA ASP A 72 0.61 -12.79 11.07
C ASP A 72 0.15 -12.77 9.61
N ILE A 73 0.97 -12.23 8.69
CA ILE A 73 0.67 -12.20 7.25
C ILE A 73 1.41 -13.29 6.45
N GLY A 74 2.14 -14.20 7.11
CA GLY A 74 2.89 -15.27 6.43
C GLY A 74 4.04 -14.77 5.54
N ALA A 75 4.59 -13.58 5.82
CA ALA A 75 5.71 -13.00 5.07
C ALA A 75 7.08 -13.43 5.60
N LEU A 76 7.14 -14.11 6.75
CA LEU A 76 8.38 -14.69 7.27
C LEU A 76 8.59 -16.08 6.63
N LYS A 77 9.61 -16.23 5.79
CA LYS A 77 9.92 -17.50 5.12
C LYS A 77 11.37 -17.92 5.37
N PRO A 78 11.67 -19.24 5.41
CA PRO A 78 13.04 -19.71 5.44
C PRO A 78 13.75 -19.32 4.13
N ASP A 79 14.95 -18.77 4.27
CA ASP A 79 15.89 -18.55 3.15
C ASP A 79 16.59 -19.87 2.76
N SER A 80 17.40 -19.85 1.71
CA SER A 80 18.20 -21.01 1.26
C SER A 80 19.12 -21.58 2.34
N LEU A 81 19.45 -20.78 3.34
CA LEU A 81 20.26 -21.17 4.51
C LEU A 81 19.42 -21.54 5.75
N GLY A 82 18.10 -21.75 5.60
CA GLY A 82 17.19 -22.08 6.69
C GLY A 82 16.89 -20.93 7.67
N ARG A 83 17.41 -19.72 7.41
CA ARG A 83 17.18 -18.54 8.25
C ARG A 83 15.86 -17.88 7.91
N MET A 84 15.05 -17.54 8.91
CA MET A 84 13.79 -16.83 8.67
C MET A 84 14.04 -15.39 8.20
N ARG A 85 13.64 -15.07 6.97
CA ARG A 85 13.73 -13.73 6.38
C ARG A 85 12.36 -13.24 5.97
N VAL A 86 12.25 -11.92 5.88
CA VAL A 86 11.05 -11.25 5.36
C VAL A 86 11.06 -11.36 3.84
N ASP A 87 10.11 -12.13 3.30
CA ASP A 87 9.78 -12.14 1.88
C ASP A 87 8.91 -10.91 1.60
N VAL A 88 9.56 -9.84 1.12
CA VAL A 88 8.93 -8.55 0.79
C VAL A 88 7.83 -8.72 -0.26
N TRP A 89 7.96 -9.68 -1.17
CA TRP A 89 6.96 -9.95 -2.20
C TRP A 89 5.77 -10.74 -1.67
N ALA A 90 5.98 -11.66 -0.73
CA ALA A 90 4.89 -12.27 0.04
C ALA A 90 4.12 -11.22 0.84
N MET A 91 4.81 -10.29 1.51
CA MET A 91 4.18 -9.17 2.19
C MET A 91 3.31 -8.34 1.22
N LEU A 92 3.84 -7.98 0.05
CA LEU A 92 3.08 -7.24 -0.95
C LEU A 92 1.83 -7.97 -1.42
N ARG A 93 1.92 -9.28 -1.69
CA ARG A 93 0.78 -10.13 -2.06
C ARG A 93 -0.28 -10.18 -0.96
N ALA A 94 0.11 -10.32 0.30
CA ALA A 94 -0.84 -10.29 1.42
C ALA A 94 -1.57 -8.95 1.53
N PHE A 95 -0.90 -7.83 1.25
CA PHE A 95 -1.54 -6.51 1.21
C PHE A 95 -2.42 -6.32 -0.02
N GLU A 96 -2.07 -6.90 -1.16
CA GLU A 96 -2.91 -6.94 -2.35
C GLU A 96 -4.20 -7.72 -2.10
N GLU A 97 -4.10 -8.89 -1.48
CA GLU A 97 -5.25 -9.70 -1.10
C GLU A 97 -6.16 -8.98 -0.09
N LYS A 98 -5.58 -8.35 0.94
CA LYS A 98 -6.36 -7.52 1.87
C LYS A 98 -7.02 -6.32 1.20
N ALA A 99 -6.38 -5.69 0.22
CA ALA A 99 -6.98 -4.61 -0.55
C ALA A 99 -8.14 -5.14 -1.42
N ARG A 100 -7.96 -6.29 -2.06
CA ARG A 100 -9.01 -6.99 -2.82
C ARG A 100 -10.23 -7.35 -1.96
N MET A 101 -10.01 -7.79 -0.72
CA MET A 101 -11.10 -8.18 0.20
C MET A 101 -11.85 -6.97 0.80
N ARG A 102 -11.24 -5.79 0.85
CA ARG A 102 -11.85 -4.56 1.41
C ARG A 102 -12.57 -3.69 0.39
N GLU A 103 -12.22 -3.80 -0.89
CA GLU A 103 -12.82 -3.03 -1.97
C GLU A 103 -13.77 -3.91 -2.78
N ASP A 104 -15.08 -3.66 -2.69
CA ASP A 104 -16.05 -4.01 -3.76
C ASP A 104 -15.64 -3.40 -5.13
N GLU A 105 -14.65 -2.50 -5.14
CA GLU A 105 -14.10 -1.78 -6.29
C GLU A 105 -12.68 -2.22 -6.72
N TYR A 106 -12.24 -3.46 -6.45
CA TYR A 106 -11.02 -3.95 -7.12
C TYR A 106 -11.30 -4.26 -8.60
N GLU A 107 -11.27 -3.25 -9.46
CA GLU A 107 -11.11 -3.46 -10.90
C GLU A 107 -9.63 -3.69 -11.21
N SER A 108 -9.29 -4.97 -11.36
CA SER A 108 -8.06 -5.40 -12.02
C SER A 108 -7.82 -4.55 -13.28
N PRO A 109 -6.58 -4.16 -13.62
CA PRO A 109 -6.26 -3.38 -14.82
C PRO A 109 -6.86 -3.98 -16.10
N TRP A 110 -7.09 -5.30 -16.12
CA TRP A 110 -7.76 -6.07 -17.18
C TRP A 110 -9.29 -5.85 -17.26
N ARG A 111 -9.98 -5.60 -16.14
CA ARG A 111 -11.41 -5.23 -16.09
C ARG A 111 -11.66 -3.80 -16.56
N ARG A 112 -10.72 -2.88 -16.30
CA ARG A 112 -10.83 -1.46 -16.66
C ARG A 112 -10.96 -1.21 -18.18
N LYS A 113 -10.51 -2.14 -19.02
CA LYS A 113 -10.62 -2.04 -20.50
C LYS A 113 -12.07 -2.13 -21.01
N GLY A 114 -13.01 -2.64 -20.20
CA GLY A 114 -14.43 -2.78 -20.54
C GLY A 114 -15.37 -1.64 -20.09
N ARG A 115 -14.94 -0.76 -19.17
CA ARG A 115 -15.80 0.29 -18.56
C ARG A 115 -15.75 1.67 -19.23
N ARG A 116 -15.35 1.76 -20.49
CA ARG A 116 -15.67 2.96 -21.28
C ARG A 116 -17.13 2.86 -21.70
N LYS A 117 -18.04 3.64 -21.06
CA LYS A 117 -19.35 4.15 -21.57
C LYS A 117 -20.53 4.02 -20.57
N THR A 118 -20.46 4.59 -19.36
CA THR A 118 -21.70 4.89 -18.59
C THR A 118 -21.58 6.17 -17.74
N ALA A 119 -20.92 7.21 -18.25
CA ALA A 119 -21.14 8.57 -17.77
C ALA A 119 -22.12 9.28 -18.74
N LYS A 120 -23.40 8.89 -18.70
CA LYS A 120 -24.48 9.57 -19.45
C LYS A 120 -25.36 10.34 -18.47
N LYS A 121 -25.30 11.67 -18.60
CA LYS A 121 -26.34 12.69 -18.31
C LYS A 121 -27.16 12.54 -17.01
N LYS A 122 -26.79 13.30 -15.97
CA LYS A 122 -27.81 14.00 -15.17
C LYS A 122 -28.03 15.36 -15.80
N GLN A 123 -28.95 15.41 -16.76
CA GLN A 123 -29.50 16.64 -17.32
C GLN A 123 -30.44 17.21 -16.24
N THR A 124 -29.95 18.13 -15.41
CA THR A 124 -30.79 18.90 -14.50
C THR A 124 -31.73 19.75 -15.35
N LYS A 125 -33.00 19.34 -15.46
CA LYS A 125 -34.06 20.24 -15.94
C LYS A 125 -34.17 21.36 -14.91
N ARG A 126 -33.71 22.56 -15.28
CA ARG A 126 -33.91 23.79 -14.52
C ARG A 126 -35.36 24.19 -14.72
N ILE A 127 -36.24 23.82 -13.79
CA ILE A 127 -37.62 24.30 -13.80
C ILE A 127 -37.56 25.80 -13.51
N THR A 128 -38.02 26.62 -14.45
CA THR A 128 -38.20 28.06 -14.26
C THR A 128 -39.63 28.33 -13.80
N ARG A 129 -39.82 29.32 -12.91
CA ARG A 129 -41.12 29.72 -12.31
C ARG A 129 -42.26 30.08 -13.29
N LYS A 130 -42.03 29.98 -14.60
CA LYS A 130 -43.06 30.18 -15.62
C LYS A 130 -43.98 28.96 -15.81
N ASP A 131 -43.61 27.80 -15.27
CA ASP A 131 -44.36 26.54 -15.40
C ASP A 131 -45.25 26.22 -14.18
N MET A 132 -45.44 27.16 -13.25
CA MET A 132 -46.20 26.97 -12.01
C MET A 132 -47.52 27.75 -11.94
N ILE A 133 -48.14 28.05 -13.09
CA ILE A 133 -49.51 28.61 -13.16
C ILE A 133 -50.28 27.87 -14.24
#